data_AF-M9PKD2-F1
#
_entry.id   AF-M9PKD2-F1
#
_cell.length_a   1.000
_cell.length_b   1.000
_cell.length_c   1.000
_cell.angle_alpha   90.00
_cell.angle_beta   90.00
_cell.angle_gamma   90.00
#
_symmetry.space_group_name_H-M   'P 1'
#
loop_
_entity.id
_entity.type
_entity.pdbx_description
1 polymer ?
#
loop_
_entity_poly.entity_id
_entity_poly.type
_entity_poly.pdbx_seq_one_letter_code
_entity_poly.pdbx_strand_id
1 'polypeptide(L)' 'MLKTTALTTLFLWTRASYPRFRYDQLMHLLWKNFLPLTLALFLWHTTLPMTFSGLPPQ' A
#
# COMPACT_ATOMS: atom_id res chain seq x y z
N MET A 1 -2.75 19.05 11.10
CA MET A 1 -3.91 18.62 11.91
C MET A 1 -5.03 18.01 11.07
N LEU A 2 -5.49 18.65 9.98
CA LEU A 2 -6.57 18.07 9.14
C LEU A 2 -6.21 16.72 8.49
N LYS A 3 -4.98 16.56 7.97
CA LYS A 3 -4.53 15.29 7.36
C LYS A 3 -4.60 14.11 8.34
N THR A 4 -4.23 14.34 9.60
CA THR A 4 -4.21 13.31 10.64
C THR A 4 -5.62 12.99 11.13
N THR A 5 -6.50 13.99 11.30
CA THR A 5 -7.90 13.75 11.68
C THR A 5 -8.70 13.03 10.60
N ALA A 6 -8.38 13.26 9.32
CA ALA A 6 -8.99 12.53 8.21
C ALA A 6 -8.59 11.03 8.24
N LEU A 7 -7.30 10.73 8.47
CA LEU A 7 -6.81 9.34 8.55
C LEU A 7 -7.39 8.58 9.75
N THR A 8 -7.52 9.22 10.92
CA THR A 8 -8.11 8.56 12.09
C THR A 8 -9.60 8.26 11.88
N THR A 9 -10.34 9.18 11.25
CA THR A 9 -11.75 8.96 10.89
C THR A 9 -11.91 7.81 9.89
N LEU A 10 -11.03 7.74 8.88
CA LEU A 10 -11.00 6.62 7.92
C LEU A 10 -10.76 5.28 8.61
N PHE A 11 -9.84 5.22 9.59
CA PHE A 11 -9.55 4.00 10.33
C PHE A 11 -10.75 3.54 11.18
N LEU A 12 -11.45 4.46 11.84
CA LEU A 12 -12.69 4.14 12.55
C LEU A 12 -13.79 3.64 11.60
N TRP A 13 -13.94 4.28 10.44
CA TRP A 13 -14.98 3.92 9.47
C TRP A 13 -14.75 2.54 8.83
N THR A 14 -13.50 2.24 8.45
CA THR A 14 -13.12 0.92 7.91
C THR A 14 -13.34 -0.20 8.94
N ARG A 15 -13.02 0.04 10.22
CA ARG A 15 -13.34 -0.91 11.31
C ARG A 15 -14.85 -1.13 11.48
N ALA A 16 -15.67 -0.10 11.30
CA ALA A 16 -17.13 -0.22 11.44
C ALA A 16 -17.78 -0.94 10.25
N SER A 17 -17.18 -0.86 9.05
CA SER A 17 -17.79 -1.35 7.80
C SER A 17 -17.43 -2.81 7.47
N TYR A 18 -16.25 -3.29 7.87
CA TYR A 18 -15.76 -4.61 7.48
C TYR A 18 -15.73 -5.63 8.64
N PRO A 19 -16.20 -6.87 8.43
CA PRO A 19 -16.07 -7.95 9.41
C PRO A 19 -14.63 -8.47 9.51
N ARG A 20 -14.30 -9.16 10.62
CA ARG A 20 -12.94 -9.69 10.86
C ARG A 20 -12.56 -10.76 9.83
N PHE A 21 -11.42 -10.59 9.18
CA PHE A 21 -10.83 -11.59 8.28
C PHE A 21 -10.13 -12.71 9.05
N ARG A 22 -10.19 -13.95 8.54
CA ARG A 22 -9.42 -15.09 9.09
C ARG A 22 -7.94 -14.97 8.74
N TYR A 23 -7.08 -15.55 9.59
CA TYR A 23 -5.63 -15.57 9.38
C TYR A 23 -5.24 -16.19 8.04
N ASP A 24 -5.92 -17.26 7.62
CA ASP A 24 -5.66 -17.93 6.34
C ASP A 24 -5.90 -16.99 5.14
N GLN A 25 -6.95 -16.16 5.23
CA GLN A 25 -7.30 -15.18 4.20
C GLN A 25 -6.33 -14.00 4.21
N LEU A 26 -5.91 -13.55 5.40
CA LEU A 26 -4.89 -12.52 5.54
C LEU A 26 -3.57 -12.97 4.91
N MET A 27 -3.15 -14.21 5.20
CA MET A 27 -1.92 -14.79 4.67
C MET A 27 -1.99 -14.88 3.15
N HIS A 28 -3.11 -15.37 2.60
CA HIS A 28 -3.28 -15.44 1.16
C HIS A 28 -3.24 -14.07 0.49
N LEU A 29 -3.94 -13.08 1.07
CA LEU A 29 -3.99 -11.71 0.57
C LEU A 29 -2.59 -11.07 0.55
N LEU A 30 -1.84 -11.21 1.65
CA LEU A 30 -0.51 -10.64 1.76
C LEU A 30 0.49 -11.31 0.83
N TRP A 31 0.55 -12.64 0.85
CA TRP A 31 1.61 -13.38 0.17
C TRP A 31 1.34 -13.64 -1.31
N LYS A 32 0.08 -13.80 -1.72
CA LYS A 32 -0.24 -14.08 -3.14
C LYS A 32 -0.61 -12.84 -3.92
N ASN A 33 -1.17 -11.81 -3.29
CA ASN A 33 -1.59 -10.60 -4.01
C ASN A 33 -0.65 -9.42 -3.74
N PHE A 34 -0.47 -9.04 -2.47
CA PHE A 34 0.31 -7.83 -2.16
C PHE A 34 1.80 -7.99 -2.44
N LEU A 35 2.39 -9.15 -2.14
CA LEU A 35 3.83 -9.38 -2.34
C LEU A 35 4.27 -9.23 -3.80
N PRO A 36 3.67 -9.94 -4.79
CA PRO A 36 4.05 -9.76 -6.19
C PRO A 36 3.75 -8.35 -6.71
N LEU A 37 2.64 -7.73 -6.29
CA LEU A 37 2.31 -6.36 -6.67
C LEU A 37 3.37 -5.36 -6.16
N THR A 38 3.78 -5.50 -4.90
CA THR A 38 4.77 -4.61 -4.29
C THR A 38 6.13 -4.74 -4.98
N LEU A 39 6.52 -5.96 -5.36
CA LEU A 39 7.75 -6.18 -6.12
C LEU A 39 7.68 -5.55 -7.52
N ALA A 40 6.54 -5.68 -8.21
CA ALA A 40 6.32 -5.03 -9.51
C ALA A 40 6.38 -3.50 -9.40
N LEU A 41 5.74 -2.92 -8.37
CA LEU A 41 5.79 -1.47 -8.12
C LEU A 41 7.19 -1.00 -7.74
N PHE A 42 7.98 -1.78 -7.02
CA PHE A 42 9.36 -1.46 -6.70
C PHE A 42 10.24 -1.40 -7.96
N LEU A 43 10.13 -2.40 -8.83
CA LEU A 43 10.83 -2.39 -10.13
C LEU A 43 10.38 -1.22 -11.00
N TRP A 44 9.08 -0.92 -11.00
CA TRP A 44 8.53 0.23 -11.73
C TRP A 44 9.08 1.56 -11.19
N HIS A 45 9.05 1.77 -9.87
CA HIS A 45 9.53 3.01 -9.26
C HIS A 45 11.04 3.24 -9.37
N THR A 46 11.83 2.17 -9.51
CA THR A 46 13.28 2.28 -9.73
C THR A 46 13.62 2.53 -11.20
N THR A 47 12.90 1.89 -12.12
CA THR A 47 13.13 2.06 -13.56
C THR A 47 12.57 3.38 -14.09
N LEU A 48 11.44 3.85 -13.57
CA LEU A 48 10.80 5.10 -14.01
C LEU A 48 11.76 6.32 -13.95
N PRO A 49 12.39 6.67 -12.81
CA PRO A 49 13.32 7.80 -12.77
C PRO A 49 14.53 7.61 -13.68
N MET A 50 15.00 6.36 -13.82
CA MET A 50 16.15 6.03 -14.68
C MET A 50 15.82 6.26 -16.16
N THR A 51 14.63 5.85 -16.62
CA THR A 51 14.19 6.04 -18.01
C THR A 51 13.86 7.50 -18.33
N PHE A 52 13.22 8.21 -17.40
CA PHE A 52 12.87 9.62 -17.59
C PHE A 52 13.99 10.60 -17.20
N SER A 53 15.19 10.09 -16.86
CA SER A 53 16.33 10.90 -16.37
C SER A 53 15.95 11.88 -15.24
N GLY A 54 14.95 11.51 -14.43
CA GLY A 54 14.36 12.32 -13.37
C GLY A 54 14.85 11.90 -11.99
N LEU A 55 16.16 11.70 -11.83
CA LEU A 55 16.74 11.33 -10.54
C LEU A 55 16.60 12.50 -9.56
N PRO A 56 16.13 12.26 -8.33
CA PRO A 56 16.08 13.30 -7.32
C PRO A 56 17.50 13.80 -7.02
N PRO A 57 17.69 15.11 -6.74
CA PRO A 57 18.97 15.63 -6.27
C PRO A 57 19.33 14.99 -4.93
N GLN A 58 20.62 14.64 -4.76
CA GLN A 58 21.19 14.05 -3.54
C GLN A 58 21.27 15.07 -2.39
#